data_AF-A0A833SYG4-F1
#
_entry.id   AF-A0A833SYG4-F1
#
_cell.length_a   1.000
_cell.length_b   1.000
_cell.length_c   1.000
_cell.angle_alpha   90.00
_cell.angle_beta   90.00
_cell.angle_gamma   90.00
#
_symmetry.space_group_name_H-M   'P 1'
#
loop_
_entity.id
_entity.type
_entity.pdbx_description
1 polymer ?
#
loop_
_entity_poly.entity_id
_entity_poly.type
_entity_poly.pdbx_seq_one_letter_code
_entity_poly.pdbx_strand_id
1 'polypeptide(L)'
;MNLSLFVAAVLCVAFQAAEATTHLRVHILTELASAGQQCEWVNKAVKCDAATFCQKSDKHTGFCMKKKPGLNDQCGGKGVNGPWSVTCNATNLKCVQQSSTVSKCQNK
;
A
#
# COMPACT_ATOMS: atom_id res chain seq x y z
N MET A 1 -23.85 -72.23 36.98
CA MET A 1 -23.96 -71.77 35.59
C MET A 1 -24.50 -70.34 35.62
N ASN A 2 -23.93 -69.46 34.78
CA ASN A 2 -24.31 -68.07 34.51
C ASN A 2 -23.79 -67.01 35.49
N LEU A 3 -23.24 -65.86 35.06
CA LEU A 3 -22.77 -65.38 33.75
C LEU A 3 -21.94 -64.13 34.09
N SER A 4 -20.69 -64.04 33.66
CA SER A 4 -19.88 -62.82 33.82
C SER A 4 -20.47 -61.69 32.98
N LEU A 5 -20.75 -60.54 33.60
CA LEU A 5 -21.02 -59.30 32.88
C LEU A 5 -19.82 -58.36 33.02
N PHE A 6 -19.04 -58.23 31.94
CA PHE A 6 -18.06 -57.16 31.77
C PHE A 6 -18.81 -55.91 31.29
N VAL A 7 -18.81 -54.84 32.08
CA VAL A 7 -19.35 -53.54 31.68
C VAL A 7 -18.21 -52.71 31.10
N ALA A 8 -18.15 -52.61 29.78
CA ALA A 8 -17.27 -51.67 29.08
C ALA A 8 -17.98 -50.31 29.00
N ALA A 9 -17.56 -49.35 29.83
CA ALA A 9 -18.01 -47.97 29.72
C ALA A 9 -17.12 -47.22 28.72
N VAL A 10 -17.68 -46.98 27.53
CA VAL A 10 -17.09 -46.19 26.44
C VAL A 10 -16.94 -44.74 26.90
N LEU A 11 -15.71 -44.23 26.91
CA LEU A 11 -15.40 -42.82 27.09
C LEU A 11 -15.89 -42.04 25.85
N CYS A 12 -17.04 -41.35 25.98
CA CYS A 12 -17.46 -40.35 25.00
C CYS A 12 -16.52 -39.15 25.08
N VAL A 13 -15.55 -39.07 24.17
CA VAL A 13 -14.79 -37.85 23.92
C VAL A 13 -15.64 -36.95 23.04
N ALA A 14 -16.18 -35.87 23.61
CA ALA A 14 -16.85 -34.83 22.85
C ALA A 14 -15.80 -34.08 22.01
N PHE A 15 -15.74 -34.36 20.70
CA PHE A 15 -14.99 -33.53 19.77
C PHE A 15 -15.70 -32.19 19.64
N GLN A 16 -15.17 -31.15 20.29
CA GLN A 16 -15.60 -29.78 20.00
C GLN A 16 -15.08 -29.44 18.61
N ALA A 17 -15.98 -29.31 17.64
CA ALA A 17 -15.65 -28.75 16.34
C ALA A 17 -15.28 -27.28 16.54
N ALA A 18 -13.98 -26.98 16.56
CA ALA A 18 -13.50 -25.61 16.51
C ALA A 18 -13.91 -25.02 15.15
N GLU A 19 -14.81 -24.04 15.16
CA GLU A 19 -15.12 -23.26 13.96
C GLU A 19 -13.89 -22.44 13.58
N ALA A 20 -13.08 -23.00 12.67
CA ALA A 20 -11.96 -22.30 12.08
C ALA A 20 -12.49 -21.39 10.97
N THR A 21 -12.63 -20.10 11.26
CA THR A 21 -12.90 -19.08 10.23
C THR A 21 -11.68 -18.96 9.32
N THR A 22 -11.74 -19.56 8.14
CA THR A 22 -10.70 -19.42 7.11
C THR A 22 -10.76 -18.03 6.50
N HIS A 23 -9.79 -17.18 6.85
CA HIS A 23 -9.61 -15.88 6.18
C HIS A 23 -9.00 -16.09 4.79
N LEU A 24 -9.77 -15.84 3.73
CA LEU A 24 -9.26 -15.87 2.36
C LEU A 24 -8.40 -14.62 2.08
N ARG A 25 -7.08 -14.79 1.97
CA ARG A 25 -6.16 -13.72 1.56
C ARG A 25 -6.01 -13.73 0.04
N VAL A 26 -6.81 -12.92 -0.65
CA VAL A 26 -6.73 -12.78 -2.11
C VAL A 26 -5.62 -11.81 -2.49
N HIS A 27 -4.60 -12.29 -3.19
CA HIS A 27 -3.60 -11.44 -3.84
C HIS A 27 -4.08 -11.14 -5.27
N ILE A 28 -4.88 -10.08 -5.44
CA ILE A 28 -5.18 -9.57 -6.77
C ILE A 28 -3.86 -8.96 -7.29
N LEU A 29 -3.30 -9.55 -8.35
CA LEU A 29 -2.15 -9.01 -9.07
C LEU A 29 -2.60 -7.75 -9.83
N THR A 30 -2.94 -6.69 -9.11
CA THR A 30 -3.21 -5.38 -9.70
C THR A 30 -1.87 -4.84 -10.19
N GLU A 31 -1.74 -4.61 -11.50
CA GLU A 31 -0.55 -3.96 -12.05
C GLU A 31 -0.24 -2.68 -11.26
N LEU A 32 0.97 -2.61 -10.70
CA LEU A 32 1.42 -1.46 -9.94
C LEU A 32 1.97 -0.41 -10.90
N ALA A 33 1.53 0.83 -10.74
CA ALA A 33 2.11 1.94 -11.46
C ALA A 33 3.48 2.31 -10.86
N SER A 34 4.50 2.36 -11.72
CA SER A 34 5.86 2.78 -11.34
C SER A 34 5.98 4.31 -11.24
N ALA A 35 7.11 4.80 -10.72
CA ALA A 35 7.39 6.25 -10.67
C ALA A 35 7.14 6.95 -12.02
N GLY A 36 6.39 8.06 -11.99
CA GLY A 36 6.02 8.86 -13.16
C GLY A 36 4.81 8.33 -13.94
N GLN A 37 4.36 7.10 -13.69
CA GLN A 37 3.14 6.57 -14.30
C GLN A 37 1.90 7.17 -13.64
N GLN A 38 0.80 7.20 -14.40
CA GLN A 38 -0.50 7.65 -13.91
C GLN A 38 -1.09 6.59 -12.96
N CYS A 39 -1.68 7.05 -11.85
CA CYS A 39 -2.32 6.22 -10.83
C CYS A 39 -3.81 6.48 -10.68
N GLU A 40 -4.32 7.60 -11.19
CA GLU A 40 -5.73 7.97 -11.14
C GLU A 40 -6.17 8.48 -12.52
N TRP A 41 -7.30 7.98 -13.00
CA TRP A 41 -8.08 8.45 -14.15
C TRP A 41 -9.52 8.71 -13.70
N VAL A 42 -10.36 9.25 -14.58
CA VAL A 42 -11.80 9.50 -14.33
C VAL A 42 -12.53 8.24 -13.84
N ASN A 43 -12.20 7.07 -14.38
CA ASN A 43 -12.92 5.82 -14.20
C ASN A 43 -12.05 4.65 -13.70
N LYS A 44 -10.78 4.92 -13.37
CA LYS A 44 -9.81 3.88 -12.98
C LYS A 44 -8.85 4.46 -11.95
N ALA A 45 -8.48 3.64 -10.97
CA ALA A 45 -7.35 3.92 -10.09
C ALA A 45 -6.48 2.66 -10.01
N VAL A 46 -5.16 2.84 -10.00
CA VAL A 46 -4.21 1.77 -9.73
C VAL A 46 -3.29 2.17 -8.59
N LYS A 47 -2.82 1.18 -7.85
CA LYS A 47 -1.90 1.42 -6.76
C LYS A 47 -0.50 1.70 -7.32
N CYS A 48 0.16 2.70 -6.75
CA CYS A 48 1.57 2.93 -7.00
C CYS A 48 2.44 1.85 -6.36
N ASP A 49 3.64 1.62 -6.92
CA ASP A 49 4.62 0.74 -6.30
C ASP A 49 4.97 1.16 -4.85
N ALA A 50 5.65 0.27 -4.11
CA ALA A 50 5.95 0.52 -2.69
C ALA A 50 6.83 1.77 -2.47
N ALA A 51 7.67 2.14 -3.44
CA ALA A 51 8.59 3.27 -3.35
C ALA A 51 7.95 4.62 -3.71
N THR A 52 6.70 4.59 -4.20
CA THR A 52 5.98 5.75 -4.69
C THR A 52 4.62 5.92 -4.00
N PHE A 53 3.99 7.07 -4.20
CA PHE A 53 2.65 7.39 -3.73
C PHE A 53 1.88 8.13 -4.82
N CYS A 54 0.56 7.96 -4.87
CA CYS A 54 -0.27 8.61 -5.86
C CYS A 54 -0.52 10.07 -5.45
N GLN A 55 0.08 11.02 -6.17
CA GLN A 55 -0.17 12.44 -5.99
C GLN A 55 -1.22 12.90 -7.01
N LYS A 56 -2.40 13.29 -6.53
CA LYS A 56 -3.44 13.86 -7.38
C LYS A 56 -3.03 15.26 -7.86
N SER A 57 -3.03 15.46 -9.17
CA SER A 57 -2.81 16.75 -9.83
C SER A 57 -4.12 17.52 -10.02
N ASP A 58 -5.22 16.79 -10.21
CA ASP A 58 -6.59 17.32 -10.27
C ASP A 58 -7.59 16.28 -9.73
N LYS A 59 -8.90 16.53 -9.85
CA LYS A 59 -9.96 15.68 -9.33
C LYS A 59 -9.96 14.25 -9.92
N HIS A 60 -9.42 14.09 -11.12
CA HIS A 60 -9.51 12.88 -11.93
C HIS A 60 -8.14 12.36 -12.42
N THR A 61 -7.06 13.06 -12.11
CA THR A 61 -5.71 12.72 -12.56
C THR A 61 -4.75 12.68 -11.38
N GLY A 62 -3.88 11.68 -11.37
CA GLY A 62 -2.82 11.55 -10.38
C GLY A 62 -1.66 10.75 -10.92
N PHE A 63 -0.46 11.03 -10.42
CA PHE A 63 0.78 10.38 -10.84
C PHE A 63 1.53 9.80 -9.66
N CYS A 64 2.23 8.69 -9.87
CA CYS A 64 3.06 8.07 -8.87
C CYS A 64 4.36 8.87 -8.67
N MET A 65 4.45 9.55 -7.53
CA MET A 65 5.61 10.35 -7.14
C MET A 65 6.50 9.55 -6.17
N LYS A 66 7.82 9.74 -6.29
CA LYS A 66 8.80 9.07 -5.41
C LYS A 66 8.62 9.52 -3.96
N LYS A 67 8.62 8.59 -3.01
CA LYS A 67 8.64 8.91 -1.56
C LYS A 67 10.00 9.45 -1.09
N LYS A 68 11.07 9.04 -1.76
CA LYS A 68 12.46 9.42 -1.49
C LYS A 68 13.14 9.90 -2.78
N PRO A 69 12.77 11.08 -3.30
CA PRO A 69 13.35 11.63 -4.53
C PRO A 69 14.84 11.94 -4.37
N GLY A 70 15.63 11.61 -5.39
CA GLY A 70 17.06 11.93 -5.47
C GLY A 70 17.33 13.28 -6.11
N LEU A 71 18.61 13.58 -6.36
CA LEU A 71 19.02 14.82 -7.04
C LEU A 71 18.23 15.00 -8.36
N ASN A 72 17.68 16.20 -8.56
CA ASN A 72 16.84 16.60 -9.69
C ASN A 72 15.46 15.92 -9.82
N ASP A 73 15.13 14.93 -8.99
CA ASP A 73 13.79 14.38 -8.93
C ASP A 73 12.80 15.40 -8.36
N GLN A 74 11.54 15.31 -8.80
CA GLN A 74 10.47 16.12 -8.22
C GLN A 74 10.19 15.67 -6.78
N CYS A 75 10.23 16.63 -5.87
CA CYS A 75 10.02 16.44 -4.44
C CYS A 75 8.83 17.22 -3.90
N GLY A 76 8.19 18.04 -4.72
CA GLY A 76 7.01 18.78 -4.35
C GLY A 76 6.36 19.47 -5.53
N GLY A 77 5.24 20.13 -5.28
CA GLY A 77 4.49 20.83 -6.31
C GLY A 77 3.10 21.21 -5.87
N LYS A 78 2.27 21.61 -6.84
CA LYS A 78 0.84 21.86 -6.63
C LYS A 78 0.10 20.52 -6.51
N GLY A 79 -0.84 20.44 -5.58
CA GLY A 79 -1.77 19.32 -5.43
C GLY A 79 -3.20 19.78 -5.22
N VAL A 80 -4.15 18.86 -5.34
CA VAL A 80 -5.59 19.14 -5.16
C VAL A 80 -5.96 19.62 -3.76
N ASN A 81 -5.20 19.17 -2.74
CA ASN A 81 -5.42 19.53 -1.34
C ASN A 81 -4.43 20.61 -0.87
N GLY A 82 -3.88 21.39 -1.80
CA GLY A 82 -2.81 22.35 -1.55
C GLY A 82 -1.44 21.85 -2.02
N PRO A 83 -0.38 22.66 -1.81
CA PRO A 83 0.99 22.26 -2.13
C PRO A 83 1.39 20.99 -1.39
N TRP A 84 2.16 20.14 -2.04
CA TRP A 84 2.72 18.92 -1.46
C TRP A 84 4.24 18.94 -1.53
N SER A 85 4.87 18.23 -0.60
CA SER A 85 6.32 18.00 -0.61
C SER A 85 6.70 16.75 0.16
N VAL A 86 7.82 16.15 -0.20
CA VAL A 86 8.47 15.04 0.51
C VAL A 86 9.96 15.32 0.69
N THR A 87 10.56 14.68 1.69
CA THR A 87 12.00 14.81 1.97
C THR A 87 12.84 14.15 0.88
N CYS A 88 13.89 14.84 0.42
CA CYS A 88 14.89 14.28 -0.49
C CYS A 88 15.66 13.12 0.16
N ASN A 89 16.15 12.18 -0.64
CA ASN A 89 16.76 10.94 -0.15
C ASN A 89 18.16 11.10 0.50
N ALA A 90 18.74 12.31 0.48
CA ALA A 90 20.05 12.60 1.01
C ALA A 90 20.06 13.90 1.83
N THR A 91 20.88 13.93 2.88
CA THR A 91 20.95 15.05 3.83
C THR A 91 21.57 16.31 3.24
N ASN A 92 22.33 16.21 2.15
CA ASN A 92 22.91 17.33 1.40
C ASN A 92 21.94 17.89 0.34
N LEU A 93 20.73 17.34 0.21
CA LEU A 93 19.71 17.82 -0.72
C LEU A 93 18.59 18.56 0.03
N LYS A 94 18.00 19.56 -0.61
CA LYS A 94 16.79 20.25 -0.18
C LYS A 94 15.78 20.31 -1.33
N CYS A 95 14.49 20.30 -0.99
CA CYS A 95 13.44 20.46 -1.98
C CYS A 95 13.29 21.94 -2.32
N VAL A 96 13.65 22.35 -3.54
CA VAL A 96 13.65 23.75 -3.98
C VAL A 96 12.58 23.94 -5.03
N GLN A 97 11.73 24.95 -4.84
CA GLN A 97 10.75 25.36 -5.83
C GLN A 97 11.43 25.81 -7.12
N GLN A 98 11.10 25.18 -8.23
CA GLN A 98 11.63 25.49 -9.56
C GLN A 98 10.62 26.26 -10.41
N SER A 99 9.33 26.02 -10.17
CA SER A 99 8.22 26.75 -10.79
C SER A 99 7.05 26.85 -9.81
N SER A 100 5.96 27.50 -10.23
CA SER A 100 4.72 27.54 -9.43
C SER A 100 4.07 26.17 -9.22
N THR A 101 4.45 25.14 -10.00
CA THR A 101 3.83 23.81 -9.97
C THR A 101 4.79 22.70 -9.60
N VAL A 102 6.10 22.93 -9.62
CA VAL A 102 7.13 21.89 -9.45
C VAL A 102 8.24 22.36 -8.51
N SER A 103 8.62 21.49 -7.58
CA SER A 103 9.82 21.59 -6.77
C SER A 103 10.71 20.37 -6.99
N LYS A 104 12.03 20.57 -7.06
CA LYS A 104 13.00 19.50 -7.28
C LYS A 104 14.03 19.45 -6.17
N CYS A 105 14.55 18.26 -5.89
CA CYS A 105 15.68 18.10 -4.98
C CYS A 105 16.93 18.72 -5.61
N GLN A 106 17.53 19.67 -4.92
CA GLN A 106 18.76 20.36 -5.31
C GLN A 106 19.77 20.29 -4.18
N ASN A 107 21.04 20.53 -4.48
CA ASN A 107 22.07 20.67 -3.45
C ASN A 107 21.71 21.84 -2.51
N LYS A 108 22.02 21.65 -1.22
CA LYS A 108 21.80 22.66 -0.17
C LYS A 108 22.62 23.92 -0.39
#